data_AF-A0A5P9HD63-F1
#
_entry.id   AF-A0A5P9HD63-F1
#
_cell.length_a   1.000
_cell.length_b   1.000
_cell.length_c   1.000
_cell.angle_alpha   90.00
_cell.angle_beta   90.00
_cell.angle_gamma   90.00
#
_symmetry.space_group_name_H-M   'P 1'
#
loop_
_entity.id
_entity.type
_entity.pdbx_description
1 polymer ?
#
loop_
_entity_poly.entity_id
_entity_poly.type
_entity_poly.pdbx_seq_one_letter_code
_entity_poly.pdbx_strand_id
1 'polypeptide(L)'
;MLSSTHRKAALVALPLLCLSAGAQALDWQATPTYGTVNLNSGFQPDPHVTSLTAGGSRSASEAGPNCSGYVSGDPDLDLNYQAGQYTLSIYAEAQQDITLVVYDAAGNWHCNDDYSTAAGTNPGIKWNDPPSGNYNIWVGTYASGDLPQANLYVSEASPSWSGAGASSGSSRSSNGIEWGDNTSRWANDGECDDPRFAGPGVHSLNIDEDRYHDANDCRSLYEQGQVYLK
;
A
#
# COMPACT_ATOMS: atom_id res chain seq x y z
N MET A 1 -10.26 56.61 68.04
CA MET A 1 -9.63 55.40 67.49
C MET A 1 -10.67 54.29 67.46
N LEU A 2 -11.12 53.87 66.28
CA LEU A 2 -11.30 52.48 65.85
C LEU A 2 -11.99 52.50 64.47
N SER A 3 -11.22 52.13 63.46
CA SER A 3 -11.67 51.92 62.08
C SER A 3 -12.28 50.51 61.98
N SER A 4 -13.48 50.38 61.43
CA SER A 4 -14.08 49.10 61.06
C SER A 4 -14.34 49.11 59.55
N THR A 5 -13.50 48.41 58.81
CA THR A 5 -13.57 48.26 57.36
C THR A 5 -14.38 47.01 57.02
N HIS A 6 -15.52 47.19 56.34
CA HIS A 6 -16.28 46.10 55.74
C HIS A 6 -15.52 45.52 54.54
N ARG A 7 -14.96 44.30 54.69
CA ARG A 7 -14.41 43.54 53.57
C ARG A 7 -15.56 42.86 52.82
N LYS A 8 -15.93 43.40 51.66
CA LYS A 8 -16.79 42.70 50.69
C LYS A 8 -15.95 41.59 50.06
N ALA A 9 -16.29 40.34 50.35
CA ALA A 9 -15.71 39.19 49.68
C ALA A 9 -16.30 39.10 48.26
N ALA A 10 -15.47 39.34 47.23
CA ALA A 10 -15.83 39.05 45.85
C ALA A 10 -15.47 37.59 45.56
N LEU A 11 -16.49 36.75 45.37
CA LEU A 11 -16.33 35.41 44.81
C LEU A 11 -16.01 35.56 43.32
N VAL A 12 -14.74 35.36 42.96
CA VAL A 12 -14.30 35.25 41.56
C VAL A 12 -14.59 33.82 41.11
N ALA A 13 -15.62 33.63 40.29
CA ALA A 13 -15.85 32.37 39.60
C ALA A 13 -14.79 32.20 38.50
N LEU A 14 -13.83 31.29 38.70
CA LEU A 14 -12.92 30.87 37.63
C LEU A 14 -13.71 29.99 36.64
N PRO A 15 -13.77 30.34 35.35
CA PRO A 15 -14.32 29.44 34.34
C PRO A 15 -13.37 28.25 34.19
N LEU A 16 -13.89 27.05 34.43
CA LEU A 16 -13.19 25.80 34.17
C LEU A 16 -13.09 25.62 32.63
N LEU A 17 -11.95 25.99 32.04
CA LEU A 17 -11.66 25.64 30.65
C LEU A 17 -11.46 24.12 30.58
N CYS A 18 -12.45 23.40 30.09
CA CYS A 18 -12.27 22.04 29.61
C CYS A 18 -11.36 22.10 28.38
N LEU A 19 -10.06 21.82 28.54
CA LEU A 19 -9.22 21.45 27.41
C LEU A 19 -9.69 20.07 26.95
N SER A 20 -10.55 20.03 25.92
CA SER A 20 -10.76 18.83 25.15
C SER A 20 -9.43 18.48 24.48
N ALA A 21 -8.71 17.51 25.03
CA ALA A 21 -7.62 16.84 24.32
C ALA A 21 -8.26 16.21 23.07
N GLY A 22 -8.13 16.88 21.92
CA GLY A 22 -8.49 16.28 20.65
C GLY A 22 -7.69 15.00 20.50
N ALA A 23 -8.34 13.91 20.06
CA ALA A 23 -7.63 12.73 19.60
C ALA A 23 -6.55 13.20 18.63
N GLN A 24 -5.28 12.93 18.94
CA GLN A 24 -4.20 13.31 18.05
C GLN A 24 -4.30 12.40 16.83
N ALA A 25 -4.59 12.99 15.67
CA ALA A 25 -4.47 12.29 14.41
C ALA A 25 -3.01 11.88 14.17
N LEU A 26 -2.79 10.91 13.28
CA LEU A 26 -1.45 10.58 12.81
C LEU A 26 -0.75 11.84 12.31
N ASP A 27 0.57 11.92 12.55
CA ASP A 27 1.35 13.11 12.22
C ASP A 27 1.70 13.12 10.73
N TRP A 28 0.80 13.68 9.92
CA TRP A 28 1.00 13.83 8.48
C TRP A 28 2.11 14.82 8.10
N GLN A 29 2.63 15.60 9.05
CA GLN A 29 3.72 16.56 8.81
C GLN A 29 5.10 15.97 9.12
N ALA A 30 5.14 14.75 9.66
CA ALA A 30 6.39 14.06 9.94
C ALA A 30 7.13 13.70 8.64
N THR A 31 8.44 13.44 8.75
CA THR A 31 9.25 13.10 7.58
C THR A 31 8.97 11.65 7.16
N PRO A 32 8.67 11.38 5.88
CA PRO A 32 8.32 10.04 5.43
C PRO A 32 9.53 9.09 5.48
N THR A 33 9.30 7.86 5.95
CA THR A 33 10.36 6.84 6.16
C THR A 33 11.01 6.39 4.85
N TYR A 34 10.22 6.27 3.77
CA TYR A 34 10.66 5.84 2.44
C TYR A 34 10.80 7.03 1.46
N GLY A 35 10.68 8.26 1.96
CA GLY A 35 10.95 9.49 1.22
C GLY A 35 9.74 10.06 0.49
N THR A 36 10.01 10.94 -0.47
CA THR A 36 9.00 11.70 -1.21
C THR A 36 9.08 11.41 -2.70
N VAL A 37 7.94 11.08 -3.29
CA VAL A 37 7.77 10.84 -4.72
C VAL A 37 7.07 12.05 -5.35
N ASN A 38 7.53 12.49 -6.51
CA ASN A 38 6.97 13.62 -7.24
C ASN A 38 6.47 13.14 -8.61
N LEU A 39 5.16 13.19 -8.84
CA LEU A 39 4.54 12.70 -10.07
C LEU A 39 3.65 13.79 -10.67
N ASN A 40 3.63 13.86 -12.00
CA ASN A 40 2.70 14.69 -12.75
C ASN A 40 1.79 13.79 -13.56
N SER A 41 0.59 14.25 -13.86
CA SER A 41 -0.33 13.46 -14.64
C SER A 41 0.24 13.07 -16.01
N GLY A 42 0.02 11.82 -16.40
CA GLY A 42 0.67 11.13 -17.52
C GLY A 42 2.03 10.53 -17.18
N PHE A 43 2.35 10.29 -15.91
CA PHE A 43 3.66 9.76 -15.52
C PHE A 43 3.90 8.36 -16.08
N GLN A 44 5.18 8.05 -16.29
CA GLN A 44 5.65 6.73 -16.69
C GLN A 44 6.96 6.40 -15.92
N PRO A 45 7.20 5.14 -15.55
CA PRO A 45 6.28 4.00 -15.68
C PRO A 45 5.03 4.15 -14.78
N ASP A 46 3.90 3.58 -15.22
CA ASP A 46 2.66 3.46 -14.45
C ASP A 46 2.31 1.96 -14.32
N PRO A 47 2.21 1.40 -13.10
CA PRO A 47 2.31 2.08 -11.80
C PRO A 47 3.74 2.48 -11.42
N HIS A 48 3.85 3.53 -10.60
CA HIS A 48 5.04 3.79 -9.80
C HIS A 48 5.01 2.87 -8.57
N VAL A 49 6.12 2.16 -8.31
CA VAL A 49 6.19 1.15 -7.25
C VAL A 49 7.25 1.54 -6.22
N THR A 50 6.88 1.47 -4.94
CA THR A 50 7.81 1.62 -3.81
C THR A 50 7.70 0.38 -2.92
N SER A 51 8.82 -0.32 -2.71
CA SER A 51 8.89 -1.43 -1.76
C SER A 51 9.15 -0.90 -0.35
N LEU A 52 8.38 -1.37 0.62
CA LEU A 52 8.43 -0.93 2.02
C LEU A 52 8.12 -2.06 2.99
N THR A 53 8.27 -1.79 4.28
CA THR A 53 7.85 -2.68 5.36
C THR A 53 6.59 -2.11 5.98
N ALA A 54 5.50 -2.88 5.95
CA ALA A 54 4.20 -2.43 6.45
C ALA A 54 4.05 -2.63 7.96
N GLY A 55 3.25 -1.77 8.59
CA GLY A 55 2.88 -1.89 10.00
C GLY A 55 3.56 -0.91 10.93
N GLY A 56 3.33 -1.08 12.23
CA GLY A 56 3.94 -0.27 13.27
C GLY A 56 3.20 -0.43 14.60
N SER A 57 3.42 0.52 15.52
CA SER A 57 2.88 0.45 16.88
C SER A 57 1.70 1.38 17.14
N ARG A 58 1.36 2.28 16.19
CA ARG A 58 0.28 3.24 16.34
C ARG A 58 -1.01 2.68 15.79
N SER A 59 -2.13 3.06 16.40
CA SER A 59 -3.42 2.59 15.92
C SER A 59 -3.82 3.42 14.71
N ALA A 60 -4.17 2.77 13.60
CA ALA A 60 -4.67 3.47 12.42
C ALA A 60 -5.94 4.29 12.75
N SER A 61 -6.71 3.88 13.76
CA SER A 61 -7.93 4.57 14.21
C SER A 61 -7.71 6.00 14.69
N GLU A 62 -6.45 6.38 14.95
CA GLU A 62 -6.05 7.76 15.23
C GLU A 62 -6.34 8.68 14.02
N ALA A 63 -6.25 8.18 12.78
CA ALA A 63 -6.67 8.92 11.58
C ALA A 63 -8.20 9.04 11.45
N GLY A 64 -8.96 8.14 12.08
CA GLY A 64 -10.42 8.17 12.09
C GLY A 64 -11.03 6.81 12.45
N PRO A 65 -12.31 6.78 12.86
CA PRO A 65 -12.96 5.56 13.37
C PRO A 65 -13.09 4.42 12.35
N ASN A 66 -12.92 4.70 11.05
CA ASN A 66 -12.99 3.70 9.98
C ASN A 66 -11.60 3.16 9.59
N CYS A 67 -10.54 3.62 10.25
CA CYS A 67 -9.18 3.22 9.97
C CYS A 67 -8.80 2.09 10.94
N SER A 68 -8.65 0.90 10.39
CA SER A 68 -8.34 -0.32 11.15
C SER A 68 -6.86 -0.65 11.07
N GLY A 69 -6.35 -1.39 12.05
CA GLY A 69 -4.98 -1.90 12.05
C GLY A 69 -3.95 -0.98 12.71
N TYR A 70 -2.69 -1.23 12.35
CA TYR A 70 -1.52 -0.69 13.00
C TYR A 70 -0.54 -0.13 11.98
N VAL A 71 -0.09 1.10 12.20
CA VAL A 71 0.79 1.86 11.31
C VAL A 71 2.01 2.39 12.05
N SER A 72 3.01 2.82 11.29
CA SER A 72 4.13 3.63 11.75
C SER A 72 3.65 4.96 12.33
N GLY A 73 4.49 5.60 13.16
CA GLY A 73 4.16 6.92 13.72
C GLY A 73 4.28 8.05 12.70
N ASP A 74 5.25 7.93 11.80
CA ASP A 74 5.54 8.84 10.70
C ASP A 74 4.98 8.25 9.40
N PRO A 75 4.64 9.06 8.36
CA PRO A 75 4.26 8.52 7.06
C PRO A 75 5.32 7.56 6.52
N ASP A 76 4.90 6.59 5.73
CA ASP A 76 5.84 5.75 5.00
C ASP A 76 6.29 6.47 3.73
N LEU A 77 5.36 7.11 3.00
CA LEU A 77 5.66 7.82 1.76
C LEU A 77 4.87 9.13 1.67
N ASP A 78 5.53 10.18 1.19
CA ASP A 78 4.85 11.38 0.70
C ASP A 78 4.78 11.36 -0.83
N LEU A 79 3.60 11.65 -1.39
CA LEU A 79 3.38 11.81 -2.82
C LEU A 79 2.99 13.26 -3.13
N ASN A 80 3.85 13.98 -3.83
CA ASN A 80 3.49 15.25 -4.46
C ASN A 80 2.95 14.95 -5.86
N TYR A 81 1.64 15.05 -6.04
CA TYR A 81 0.96 14.73 -7.30
C TYR A 81 0.33 15.97 -7.94
N GLN A 82 0.69 16.24 -9.20
CA GLN A 82 0.01 17.23 -10.03
C GLN A 82 -1.04 16.52 -10.90
N ALA A 83 -2.31 16.68 -10.53
CA ALA A 83 -3.42 16.01 -11.22
C ALA A 83 -3.66 16.58 -12.62
N GLY A 84 -4.25 15.74 -13.48
CA GLY A 84 -4.65 16.04 -14.85
C GLY A 84 -6.01 15.46 -15.15
N GLN A 85 -6.14 14.71 -16.25
CA GLN A 85 -7.41 14.14 -16.70
C GLN A 85 -7.66 12.70 -16.23
N TYR A 86 -6.68 12.09 -15.55
CA TYR A 86 -6.75 10.69 -15.13
C TYR A 86 -7.19 10.57 -13.67
N THR A 87 -7.68 9.38 -13.33
CA THR A 87 -7.89 8.96 -11.94
C THR A 87 -6.53 8.85 -11.24
N LEU A 88 -6.53 8.81 -9.90
CA LEU A 88 -5.39 8.37 -9.11
C LEU A 88 -5.80 7.18 -8.28
N SER A 89 -5.00 6.13 -8.28
CA SER A 89 -5.12 4.99 -7.40
C SER A 89 -3.85 4.83 -6.57
N ILE A 90 -4.02 4.67 -5.26
CA ILE A 90 -2.94 4.30 -4.34
C ILE A 90 -3.36 2.98 -3.71
N TYR A 91 -2.55 1.94 -3.85
CA TYR A 91 -2.89 0.60 -3.38
C TYR A 91 -1.65 -0.19 -3.01
N ALA A 92 -1.75 -1.18 -2.14
CA ALA A 92 -0.59 -1.91 -1.63
C ALA A 92 -0.81 -3.42 -1.63
N GLU A 93 0.23 -4.20 -1.91
CA GLU A 93 0.20 -5.67 -1.89
C GLU A 93 1.23 -6.25 -0.93
N ALA A 94 0.82 -7.24 -0.14
CA ALA A 94 1.70 -8.08 0.67
C ALA A 94 1.18 -9.53 0.72
N GLN A 95 1.99 -10.43 1.29
CA GLN A 95 1.57 -11.82 1.55
C GLN A 95 0.66 -11.94 2.79
N GLN A 96 0.65 -10.90 3.63
CA GLN A 96 -0.12 -10.81 4.86
C GLN A 96 -1.20 -9.73 4.72
N ASP A 97 -2.16 -9.76 5.63
CA ASP A 97 -3.25 -8.80 5.72
C ASP A 97 -2.74 -7.41 6.14
N ILE A 98 -2.88 -6.44 5.23
CA ILE A 98 -2.35 -5.08 5.35
C ILE A 98 -3.46 -4.05 5.18
N THR A 99 -3.21 -2.83 5.66
CA THR A 99 -4.15 -1.71 5.57
C THR A 99 -3.48 -0.48 4.99
N LEU A 100 -4.25 0.43 4.41
CA LEU A 100 -3.78 1.66 3.81
C LEU A 100 -4.49 2.84 4.46
N VAL A 101 -3.71 3.82 4.91
CA VAL A 101 -4.20 5.11 5.40
C VAL A 101 -3.56 6.20 4.56
N VAL A 102 -4.36 7.14 4.06
CA VAL A 102 -3.90 8.28 3.26
C VAL A 102 -4.52 9.57 3.78
N TYR A 103 -3.68 10.56 4.07
CA TYR A 103 -4.11 11.95 4.21
C TYR A 103 -3.98 12.62 2.83
N ASP A 104 -5.10 12.98 2.22
CA ASP A 104 -5.11 13.50 0.83
C ASP A 104 -4.74 14.99 0.74
N ALA A 105 -4.47 15.43 -0.48
CA ALA A 105 -4.13 16.82 -0.77
C ALA A 105 -5.25 17.84 -0.49
N ALA A 106 -6.48 17.37 -0.27
CA ALA A 106 -7.61 18.21 0.14
C ALA A 106 -7.78 18.25 1.68
N GLY A 107 -6.92 17.55 2.44
CA GLY A 107 -6.90 17.52 3.88
C GLY A 107 -7.86 16.50 4.51
N ASN A 108 -8.20 15.42 3.79
CA ASN A 108 -9.11 14.37 4.26
C ASN A 108 -8.37 13.05 4.48
N TRP A 109 -8.79 12.30 5.51
CA TRP A 109 -8.31 10.95 5.79
C TRP A 109 -9.11 9.92 4.99
N HIS A 110 -8.41 8.98 4.36
CA HIS A 110 -8.94 7.84 3.63
C HIS A 110 -8.30 6.57 4.14
N CYS A 111 -9.11 5.54 4.35
CA CYS A 111 -8.66 4.27 4.89
C CYS A 111 -9.34 3.11 4.18
N ASN A 112 -8.58 2.06 3.91
CA ASN A 112 -9.09 0.79 3.40
C ASN A 112 -8.16 -0.34 3.84
N ASP A 113 -8.73 -1.48 4.23
CA ASP A 113 -8.03 -2.73 4.53
C ASP A 113 -8.30 -3.77 3.43
N ASP A 114 -9.57 -3.96 3.05
CA ASP A 114 -9.95 -4.87 1.98
C ASP A 114 -10.58 -4.11 0.80
N TYR A 115 -9.87 -3.98 -0.32
CA TYR A 115 -10.39 -3.17 -1.45
C TYR A 115 -11.54 -3.86 -2.20
N SER A 116 -11.36 -5.14 -2.51
CA SER A 116 -12.30 -5.92 -3.32
C SER A 116 -12.04 -7.40 -3.18
N THR A 117 -12.96 -8.26 -3.64
CA THR A 117 -12.74 -9.70 -3.68
C THR A 117 -11.47 -10.10 -4.45
N ALA A 118 -11.16 -9.40 -5.55
CA ALA A 118 -9.94 -9.64 -6.34
C ALA A 118 -8.66 -9.04 -5.73
N ALA A 119 -8.80 -8.28 -4.66
CA ALA A 119 -7.70 -7.77 -3.84
C ALA A 119 -7.47 -8.65 -2.61
N GLY A 120 -8.30 -9.66 -2.34
CA GLY A 120 -8.21 -10.44 -1.11
C GLY A 120 -8.21 -9.53 0.12
N THR A 121 -7.13 -9.59 0.90
CA THR A 121 -6.89 -8.77 2.10
C THR A 121 -5.97 -7.57 1.84
N ASN A 122 -5.91 -7.10 0.59
CA ASN A 122 -5.05 -5.97 0.22
C ASN A 122 -5.86 -4.67 0.06
N PRO A 123 -5.28 -3.54 0.49
CA PRO A 123 -5.96 -2.26 0.57
C PRO A 123 -5.69 -1.34 -0.62
N GLY A 124 -6.71 -0.58 -1.01
CA GLY A 124 -6.61 0.39 -2.09
C GLY A 124 -7.57 1.56 -1.94
N ILE A 125 -7.17 2.70 -2.49
CA ILE A 125 -7.99 3.91 -2.56
C ILE A 125 -7.90 4.46 -3.98
N LYS A 126 -9.05 4.85 -4.54
CA LYS A 126 -9.16 5.41 -5.89
C LYS A 126 -9.95 6.72 -5.87
N TRP A 127 -9.36 7.75 -6.47
CA TRP A 127 -10.00 9.04 -6.72
C TRP A 127 -10.26 9.20 -8.21
N ASN A 128 -11.53 9.36 -8.61
CA ASN A 128 -11.87 9.62 -10.01
C ASN A 128 -11.41 11.03 -10.45
N ASP A 129 -11.51 12.01 -9.54
CA ASP A 129 -11.03 13.38 -9.72
C ASP A 129 -10.06 13.72 -8.57
N PRO A 130 -8.77 13.33 -8.68
CA PRO A 130 -7.81 13.52 -7.61
C PRO A 130 -7.44 15.01 -7.42
N PRO A 131 -7.42 15.54 -6.18
CA PRO A 131 -6.84 16.86 -5.94
C PRO A 131 -5.34 16.87 -6.26
N SER A 132 -4.84 17.98 -6.80
CA SER A 132 -3.38 18.20 -6.87
C SER A 132 -2.84 18.58 -5.51
N GLY A 133 -1.65 18.09 -5.17
CA GLY A 133 -0.95 18.45 -3.94
C GLY A 133 -0.24 17.26 -3.31
N ASN A 134 0.01 17.36 -2.00
CA ASN A 134 0.72 16.35 -1.24
C ASN A 134 -0.26 15.33 -0.64
N TYR A 135 0.08 14.06 -0.74
CA TYR A 135 -0.61 12.94 -0.09
C TYR A 135 0.38 12.27 0.86
N ASN A 136 0.01 12.07 2.12
CA ASN A 136 0.83 11.35 3.11
C ASN A 136 0.26 9.95 3.28
N ILE A 137 1.10 8.92 3.17
CA ILE A 137 0.68 7.54 3.00
C ILE A 137 1.31 6.67 4.09
N TRP A 138 0.47 5.88 4.77
CA TRP A 138 0.89 4.82 5.68
C TRP A 138 0.37 3.48 5.16
N VAL A 139 1.24 2.49 5.09
CA VAL A 139 0.89 1.09 4.86
C VAL A 139 1.07 0.33 6.16
N GLY A 140 -0.05 -0.09 6.74
CA GLY A 140 -0.11 -0.78 8.01
C GLY A 140 -0.34 -2.28 7.88
N THR A 141 -0.44 -2.94 9.02
CA THR A 141 -0.93 -4.31 9.15
C THR A 141 -2.31 -4.30 9.79
N TYR A 142 -3.21 -5.21 9.39
CA TYR A 142 -4.53 -5.29 10.03
C TYR A 142 -4.43 -5.74 11.50
N ALA A 143 -3.49 -6.64 11.81
CA ALA A 143 -3.18 -7.08 13.17
C ALA A 143 -1.81 -6.57 13.63
N SER A 144 -1.65 -6.33 14.93
CA SER A 144 -0.35 -6.01 15.52
C SER A 144 0.57 -7.23 15.50
N GLY A 145 1.85 -7.04 15.19
CA GLY A 145 2.83 -8.13 15.26
C GLY A 145 3.86 -8.04 14.16
N ASP A 146 3.85 -9.04 13.28
CA ASP A 146 4.78 -9.15 12.16
C ASP A 146 4.68 -7.93 11.24
N LEU A 147 5.83 -7.50 10.72
CA LEU A 147 5.97 -6.35 9.83
C LEU A 147 6.37 -6.87 8.44
N PRO A 148 5.40 -7.19 7.57
CA PRO A 148 5.66 -7.84 6.30
C PRO A 148 6.27 -6.87 5.29
N GLN A 149 7.00 -7.43 4.33
CA GLN A 149 7.39 -6.68 3.13
C GLN A 149 6.15 -6.46 2.27
N ALA A 150 5.97 -5.23 1.79
CA ALA A 150 4.87 -4.84 0.92
C ALA A 150 5.38 -4.01 -0.27
N ASN A 151 4.59 -3.96 -1.33
CA ASN A 151 4.76 -3.02 -2.44
C ASN A 151 3.61 -2.03 -2.44
N LEU A 152 3.93 -0.74 -2.43
CA LEU A 152 2.99 0.36 -2.60
C LEU A 152 3.01 0.80 -4.07
N TYR A 153 1.82 0.90 -4.66
CA TYR A 153 1.60 1.27 -6.05
C TYR A 153 0.85 2.59 -6.13
N VAL A 154 1.33 3.49 -6.98
CA VAL A 154 0.65 4.72 -7.38
C VAL A 154 0.40 4.64 -8.88
N SER A 155 -0.87 4.76 -9.29
CA SER A 155 -1.27 4.55 -10.69
C SER A 155 -2.31 5.57 -11.16
N GLU A 156 -2.31 5.88 -12.46
CA GLU A 156 -3.39 6.62 -13.12
C GLU A 156 -4.47 5.71 -13.73
N ALA A 157 -4.36 4.40 -13.50
CA ALA A 157 -5.37 3.40 -13.81
C ALA A 157 -6.13 2.96 -12.55
N SER A 158 -7.08 2.04 -12.71
CA SER A 158 -7.70 1.38 -11.55
C SER A 158 -6.72 0.38 -10.93
N PRO A 159 -6.79 0.11 -9.60
CA PRO A 159 -5.92 -0.87 -8.97
C PRO A 159 -5.98 -2.21 -9.69
N SER A 160 -4.81 -2.77 -9.97
CA SER A 160 -4.66 -4.09 -10.57
C SER A 160 -3.86 -4.95 -9.62
N TRP A 161 -4.47 -6.03 -9.16
CA TRP A 161 -3.93 -6.90 -8.12
C TRP A 161 -3.18 -8.06 -8.76
N SER A 162 -1.90 -8.19 -8.45
CA SER A 162 -1.07 -9.24 -9.06
C SER A 162 -1.25 -10.62 -8.42
N GLY A 163 -2.00 -10.74 -7.32
CA GLY A 163 -2.26 -12.07 -6.75
C GLY A 163 -3.02 -12.13 -5.43
N ALA A 164 -4.14 -11.43 -5.28
CA ALA A 164 -4.99 -11.61 -4.11
C ALA A 164 -6.39 -12.10 -4.50
N GLY A 165 -6.50 -13.40 -4.78
CA GLY A 165 -7.77 -14.11 -4.68
C GLY A 165 -8.72 -14.04 -5.89
N ALA A 166 -8.22 -14.27 -7.10
CA ALA A 166 -9.04 -14.86 -8.16
C ALA A 166 -8.18 -15.76 -9.05
N SER A 167 -8.44 -17.06 -8.95
CA SER A 167 -7.97 -18.09 -9.85
C SER A 167 -8.44 -17.86 -11.29
N SER A 168 -7.55 -18.19 -12.23
CA SER A 168 -7.79 -18.50 -13.64
C SER A 168 -8.03 -17.30 -14.59
N GLY A 169 -6.96 -16.89 -15.28
CA GLY A 169 -7.10 -16.02 -16.46
C GLY A 169 -5.81 -15.44 -17.03
N SER A 170 -4.87 -16.31 -17.41
CA SER A 170 -3.85 -16.07 -18.45
C SER A 170 -3.20 -14.68 -18.51
N SER A 171 -2.06 -14.52 -17.83
CA SER A 171 -1.10 -13.43 -18.08
C SER A 171 -0.45 -13.61 -19.46
N ARG A 172 -1.17 -13.27 -20.54
CA ARG A 172 -0.54 -13.05 -21.85
C ARG A 172 0.33 -11.80 -21.77
N SER A 173 1.64 -11.99 -21.69
CA SER A 173 2.61 -10.90 -21.91
C SER A 173 2.57 -10.44 -23.38
N SER A 174 3.19 -9.30 -23.68
CA SER A 174 3.28 -8.63 -25.00
C SER A 174 3.74 -9.53 -26.16
N ASN A 175 4.31 -10.71 -25.86
CA ASN A 175 4.70 -11.74 -26.83
C ASN A 175 3.67 -12.88 -27.00
N GLY A 176 2.48 -12.77 -26.40
CA GLY A 176 1.42 -13.79 -26.42
C GLY A 176 1.67 -15.01 -25.52
N ILE A 177 2.74 -14.99 -24.71
CA ILE A 177 3.11 -16.08 -23.81
C ILE A 177 2.27 -15.99 -22.54
N GLU A 178 1.57 -17.08 -22.22
CA GLU A 178 0.85 -17.25 -20.96
C GLU A 178 1.81 -17.81 -19.92
N TRP A 179 2.24 -16.97 -18.96
CA TRP A 179 3.25 -17.35 -17.98
C TRP A 179 2.71 -18.23 -16.86
N GLY A 180 1.45 -18.02 -16.46
CA GLY A 180 0.84 -18.75 -15.35
C GLY A 180 0.99 -18.01 -14.01
N ASP A 181 1.11 -18.78 -12.94
CA ASP A 181 1.30 -18.37 -11.54
C ASP A 181 2.61 -18.92 -10.94
N ASN A 182 2.82 -18.73 -9.64
CA ASN A 182 4.01 -19.22 -8.90
C ASN A 182 3.61 -20.17 -7.75
N THR A 183 2.61 -21.03 -7.97
CA THR A 183 2.05 -21.88 -6.89
C THR A 183 2.77 -23.22 -6.71
N SER A 184 3.73 -23.57 -7.58
CA SER A 184 4.54 -24.78 -7.39
C SER A 184 5.52 -24.62 -6.22
N ARG A 185 5.91 -25.77 -5.62
CA ARG A 185 6.93 -25.81 -4.56
C ARG A 185 8.33 -25.42 -5.04
N TRP A 186 8.53 -25.45 -6.36
CA TRP A 186 9.79 -25.14 -7.04
C TRP A 186 9.79 -23.73 -7.64
N ALA A 187 8.67 -23.00 -7.56
CA ALA A 187 8.60 -21.64 -8.06
C ALA A 187 9.53 -20.67 -7.32
N ASN A 188 10.18 -19.76 -8.05
CA ASN A 188 11.14 -18.76 -7.54
C ASN A 188 12.44 -19.37 -6.97
N ASP A 189 12.89 -20.50 -7.50
CA ASP A 189 14.17 -21.11 -7.16
C ASP A 189 15.32 -20.76 -8.14
N GLY A 190 14.99 -20.02 -9.20
CA GLY A 190 15.92 -19.52 -10.20
C GLY A 190 16.06 -20.40 -11.43
N GLU A 191 15.28 -21.47 -11.55
CA GLU A 191 15.13 -22.31 -12.74
C GLU A 191 13.71 -22.22 -13.29
N CYS A 192 13.52 -22.43 -14.59
CA CYS A 192 12.19 -22.51 -15.20
C CYS A 192 11.67 -23.95 -15.17
N ASP A 193 10.67 -24.23 -14.36
CA ASP A 193 10.09 -25.57 -14.20
C ASP A 193 9.00 -25.89 -15.23
N ASP A 194 8.51 -24.89 -15.96
CA ASP A 194 7.41 -25.08 -16.89
C ASP A 194 7.85 -25.94 -18.11
N PRO A 195 7.24 -27.12 -18.32
CA PRO A 195 7.63 -28.06 -19.36
C PRO A 195 7.41 -27.54 -20.80
N ARG A 196 6.71 -26.41 -20.98
CA ARG A 196 6.57 -25.74 -22.28
C ARG A 196 7.87 -25.05 -22.73
N PHE A 197 8.78 -24.78 -21.80
CA PHE A 197 10.05 -24.11 -22.09
C PHE A 197 11.21 -25.10 -22.26
N ALA A 198 12.23 -24.69 -22.99
CA ALA A 198 13.51 -25.36 -23.17
C ALA A 198 14.65 -24.35 -23.06
N GLY A 199 15.85 -24.79 -22.67
CA GLY A 199 17.04 -23.95 -22.63
C GLY A 199 17.93 -24.26 -21.43
N PRO A 200 19.11 -23.63 -21.30
CA PRO A 200 20.00 -23.81 -20.16
C PRO A 200 19.41 -23.42 -18.80
N GLY A 201 18.36 -22.60 -18.76
CA GLY A 201 17.70 -22.20 -17.52
C GLY A 201 16.51 -23.07 -17.11
N VAL A 202 16.19 -24.17 -17.81
CA VAL A 202 15.07 -25.03 -17.39
C VAL A 202 15.51 -26.06 -16.37
N HIS A 203 14.64 -26.37 -15.41
CA HIS A 203 14.88 -27.47 -14.50
C HIS A 203 14.89 -28.81 -15.24
N SER A 204 15.79 -29.70 -14.81
CA SER A 204 16.05 -30.97 -15.47
C SER A 204 14.88 -31.96 -15.42
N LEU A 205 14.00 -31.83 -14.44
CA LEU A 205 12.77 -32.61 -14.31
C LEU A 205 11.61 -31.76 -14.84
N ASN A 206 11.34 -31.87 -16.14
CA ASN A 206 10.14 -31.31 -16.77
C ASN A 206 8.93 -32.17 -16.37
N ILE A 207 8.30 -31.90 -15.22
CA ILE A 207 7.05 -32.57 -14.82
C ILE A 207 5.83 -31.75 -15.28
N ASP A 208 4.77 -32.43 -15.68
CA ASP A 208 3.58 -31.76 -16.23
C ASP A 208 2.82 -30.97 -15.16
N GLU A 209 2.97 -31.34 -13.90
CA GLU A 209 2.37 -30.69 -12.74
C GLU A 209 2.91 -29.26 -12.48
N ASP A 210 4.08 -28.90 -13.01
CA ASP A 210 4.68 -27.56 -12.83
C ASP A 210 4.35 -26.60 -13.98
N ARG A 211 3.56 -27.06 -14.96
CA ARG A 211 3.12 -26.22 -16.08
C ARG A 211 2.28 -25.05 -15.58
N TYR A 212 2.66 -23.84 -15.97
CA TYR A 212 2.06 -22.57 -15.52
C TYR A 212 2.23 -22.28 -14.04
N HIS A 213 3.15 -22.94 -13.33
CA HIS A 213 3.26 -22.78 -11.88
C HIS A 213 4.60 -22.21 -11.41
N ASP A 214 5.41 -21.74 -12.34
CA ASP A 214 6.70 -21.08 -12.13
C ASP A 214 6.89 -19.85 -13.06
N ALA A 215 5.92 -18.94 -13.00
CA ALA A 215 5.84 -17.80 -13.92
C ALA A 215 7.00 -16.81 -13.81
N ASN A 216 7.54 -16.58 -12.61
CA ASN A 216 8.57 -15.58 -12.37
C ASN A 216 9.92 -15.98 -12.96
N ASP A 217 10.37 -17.20 -12.70
CA ASP A 217 11.68 -17.67 -13.18
C ASP A 217 11.62 -17.91 -14.69
N CYS A 218 10.56 -18.56 -15.20
CA CYS A 218 10.37 -18.73 -16.63
C CYS A 218 10.33 -17.41 -17.39
N ARG A 219 9.67 -16.37 -16.84
CA ARG A 219 9.67 -15.04 -17.46
C ARG A 219 11.06 -14.40 -17.44
N SER A 220 11.69 -14.40 -16.26
CA SER A 220 13.02 -13.80 -16.06
C SER A 220 14.07 -14.43 -16.98
N LEU A 221 14.09 -15.76 -17.05
CA LEU A 221 15.03 -16.51 -17.87
C LEU A 221 14.73 -16.39 -19.37
N TYR A 222 13.46 -16.21 -19.77
CA TYR A 222 13.09 -15.96 -21.15
C TYR A 222 13.58 -14.57 -21.61
N GLU A 223 13.42 -13.55 -20.77
CA GLU A 223 13.93 -12.18 -21.04
C GLU A 223 15.46 -12.15 -21.11
N GLN A 224 16.14 -13.03 -20.36
CA GLN A 224 17.59 -13.22 -20.43
C GLN A 224 18.07 -14.09 -21.61
N GLY A 225 17.14 -14.65 -22.40
CA GLY A 225 17.45 -15.56 -23.51
C GLY A 225 17.99 -16.92 -23.07
N GLN A 226 17.80 -17.29 -21.80
CA GLN A 226 18.23 -18.56 -21.21
C GLN A 226 17.18 -19.67 -21.36
N VAL A 227 15.92 -19.32 -21.59
CA VAL A 227 14.87 -20.27 -21.96
C VAL A 227 14.04 -19.75 -23.12
N TYR A 228 13.41 -20.65 -23.87
CA TYR A 228 12.54 -20.37 -25.00
C TYR A 228 11.37 -21.35 -25.02
N LEU A 229 10.23 -20.93 -25.57
CA LEU A 229 9.09 -21.83 -25.81
C LEU A 229 9.43 -22.82 -26.92
N LYS A 230 9.08 -24.09 -26.71
CA LYS A 230 9.21 -25.17 -27.70
C LYS A 230 8.23 -25.00 -28.87
#